data_AF-A0A0B1TXP1-F1
#
_entry.id   AF-A0A0B1TXP1-F1
#
_cell.length_a   1.000
_cell.length_b   1.000
_cell.length_c   1.000
_cell.angle_alpha   90.00
_cell.angle_beta   90.00
_cell.angle_gamma   90.00
#
_symmetry.space_group_name_H-M   'P 1'
#
loop_
_entity.id
_entity.type
_entity.pdbx_description
1 polymer ?
#
loop_
_entity_poly.entity_id
_entity_poly.type
_entity_poly.pdbx_seq_one_letter_code
_entity_poly.pdbx_strand_id
1 'polypeptide(L)'
;MVAPAPPPAPSKEVIICKIERETAYDQGLRAYESGEVKRAMTLWREAAAVETAQDVRQRALFAMAAVKLSQAGSDAEVSAALDMLDAWAKKSPPGGSGEDARFLLGVVKSFKPAFVLKEQKAALERECGKKLVEREEQVRKSLQQQVKALESIHQQIQEKKKGLSNY
;
A
#
# COMPACT_ATOMS: atom_id res chain seq x y z
N MET A 1 82.00 22.99 -8.76
CA MET A 1 81.00 21.90 -8.75
C MET A 1 79.74 22.44 -8.10
N VAL A 2 78.67 22.67 -8.87
CA VAL A 2 77.41 23.23 -8.37
C VAL A 2 76.47 22.06 -8.07
N ALA A 3 76.00 21.95 -6.84
CA ALA A 3 75.07 20.90 -6.43
C ALA A 3 73.68 21.11 -7.05
N PRO A 4 72.96 20.04 -7.46
CA PRO A 4 71.62 20.17 -8.04
C PRO A 4 70.61 20.54 -6.95
N ALA A 5 69.69 21.45 -7.29
CA ALA A 5 68.62 21.89 -6.42
C ALA A 5 67.64 20.74 -6.11
N PRO A 6 67.09 20.67 -4.88
CA PRO A 6 66.14 19.63 -4.50
C PRO A 6 64.81 19.78 -5.26
N PRO A 7 64.11 18.67 -5.55
CA PRO A 7 62.85 18.71 -6.28
C PRO A 7 61.75 19.43 -5.46
N PRO A 8 60.83 20.15 -6.13
CA PRO A 8 59.73 20.82 -5.45
C PRO A 8 58.80 19.79 -4.79
N ALA A 9 58.43 20.07 -3.53
CA ALA A 9 57.53 19.23 -2.77
C ALA A 9 56.15 19.12 -3.45
N PRO A 10 55.49 17.96 -3.36
CA PRO A 10 54.16 17.76 -3.94
C PRO A 10 53.17 18.71 -3.27
N SER A 11 52.52 19.55 -4.09
CA SER A 11 51.41 20.40 -3.70
C SER A 11 50.31 19.54 -3.09
N LYS A 12 50.01 19.76 -1.81
CA LYS A 12 48.88 19.15 -1.12
C LYS A 12 47.61 19.55 -1.87
N GLU A 13 46.99 18.61 -2.57
CA GLU A 13 45.63 18.77 -3.08
C GLU A 13 44.72 19.04 -1.90
N VAL A 14 44.24 20.28 -1.82
CA VAL A 14 43.16 20.64 -0.92
C VAL A 14 41.92 19.94 -1.45
N ILE A 15 41.57 18.80 -0.85
CA ILE A 15 40.28 18.17 -1.03
C ILE A 15 39.26 19.15 -0.45
N ILE A 16 38.68 19.99 -1.31
CA ILE A 16 37.55 20.83 -0.96
C ILE A 16 36.37 19.86 -0.78
N CYS A 17 36.12 19.45 0.46
CA CYS A 17 34.86 18.83 0.83
C CYS A 17 33.75 19.80 0.42
N LYS A 18 32.98 19.46 -0.62
CA LYS A 18 31.74 20.16 -0.93
C LYS A 18 30.86 20.03 0.31
N ILE A 19 30.69 21.13 1.04
CA ILE A 19 29.63 21.24 2.05
C ILE A 19 28.34 21.18 1.25
N GLU A 20 27.73 20.00 1.17
CA GLU A 20 26.42 19.84 0.56
C GLU A 20 25.46 20.70 1.38
N ARG A 21 25.02 21.81 0.78
CA ARG A 21 24.06 22.70 1.40
C ARG A 21 22.80 21.88 1.66
N GLU A 22 22.37 21.84 2.90
CA GLU A 22 21.14 21.16 3.28
C GLU A 22 19.96 21.75 2.50
N THR A 23 19.33 20.91 1.69
CA THR A 23 18.25 21.31 0.79
C THR A 23 16.90 21.24 1.49
N ALA A 24 15.88 21.89 0.92
CA ALA A 24 14.50 21.72 1.38
C ALA A 24 14.05 20.24 1.29
N TYR A 25 14.64 19.45 0.40
CA TYR A 25 14.39 18.01 0.31
C TYR A 25 14.87 17.26 1.56
N ASP A 26 16.08 17.55 2.04
CA ASP A 26 16.67 16.92 3.22
C ASP A 26 15.92 17.28 4.50
N GLN A 27 15.46 18.55 4.59
CA GLN A 27 14.57 18.97 5.66
C GLN A 27 13.22 18.25 5.61
N GLY A 28 12.69 18.05 4.40
CA GLY A 28 11.46 17.29 4.17
C GLY A 28 11.58 15.83 4.59
N LEU A 29 12.72 15.19 4.33
CA LEU A 29 13.01 13.82 4.78
C LEU A 29 12.98 13.71 6.30
N ARG A 30 13.70 14.58 7.02
CA ARG A 30 13.70 14.57 8.50
C ARG A 30 12.32 14.84 9.09
N ALA A 31 11.55 15.74 8.47
CA ALA A 31 10.17 15.98 8.87
C ALA A 31 9.30 14.74 8.67
N TYR A 32 9.47 14.02 7.55
CA TYR A 32 8.76 12.77 7.28
C TYR A 32 9.12 11.67 8.29
N GLU A 33 10.40 11.49 8.58
CA GLU A 33 10.90 10.52 9.58
C GLU A 33 10.38 10.82 10.98
N SER A 34 10.18 12.11 11.31
CA SER A 34 9.58 12.55 12.58
C SER A 34 8.05 12.43 12.61
N GLY A 35 7.42 11.93 11.55
CA GLY A 35 5.96 11.79 11.43
C GLY A 35 5.23 13.05 10.98
N GLU A 36 5.94 14.15 10.70
CA GLU A 36 5.36 15.43 10.26
C GLU A 36 5.07 15.45 8.75
N VAL A 37 4.24 14.52 8.28
CA VAL A 37 4.00 14.30 6.83
C VAL A 37 3.53 15.55 6.10
N LYS A 38 2.66 16.36 6.71
CA LYS A 38 2.17 17.62 6.10
C LYS A 38 3.30 18.63 5.88
N ARG A 39 4.22 18.73 6.83
CA ARG A 39 5.39 19.62 6.73
C ARG A 39 6.36 19.11 5.67
N ALA A 40 6.62 17.80 5.65
CA ALA A 40 7.43 17.16 4.61
C ALA A 40 6.89 17.45 3.20
N MET A 41 5.58 17.32 2.99
CA MET A 41 4.94 17.62 1.69
C MET A 41 5.09 19.08 1.25
N THR A 42 5.07 20.02 2.19
CA THR A 42 5.32 21.45 1.88
C THR A 42 6.77 21.69 1.49
N LEU A 43 7.71 21.12 2.25
CA LEU A 43 9.15 21.24 1.98
C LEU A 43 9.54 20.58 0.64
N TRP A 44 8.97 19.42 0.31
CA TRP A 44 9.21 18.80 -1.00
C TRP A 44 8.56 19.55 -2.15
N ARG A 45 7.41 20.20 -1.93
CA ARG A 45 6.82 21.08 -2.95
C ARG A 45 7.74 22.26 -3.25
N GLU A 46 8.31 22.85 -2.20
CA GLU A 46 9.31 23.93 -2.33
C GLU A 46 10.55 23.42 -3.06
N ALA A 47 11.11 22.28 -2.64
CA ALA A 47 12.26 21.66 -3.29
C ALA A 47 12.02 21.36 -4.77
N ALA A 48 10.83 20.89 -5.14
CA ALA A 48 10.47 20.61 -6.53
C ALA A 48 10.30 21.88 -7.40
N ALA A 49 10.03 23.03 -6.79
CA ALA A 49 9.74 24.29 -7.49
C ALA A 49 10.93 25.26 -7.54
N VAL A 50 11.68 25.38 -6.44
CA VAL A 50 12.68 26.43 -6.22
C VAL A 50 14.10 25.93 -6.47
N GLU A 51 14.37 24.65 -6.24
CA GLU A 51 15.74 24.12 -6.31
C GLU A 51 16.28 24.14 -7.75
N THR A 52 17.56 24.51 -7.89
CA THR A 52 18.26 24.59 -9.18
C THR A 52 18.74 23.22 -9.67
N ALA A 53 19.05 22.33 -8.72
CA ALA A 53 19.52 20.97 -8.98
C ALA A 53 18.36 20.06 -9.45
N GLN A 54 18.46 19.52 -10.66
CA GLN A 54 17.40 18.71 -11.28
C GLN A 54 17.14 17.42 -10.52
N ASP A 55 18.20 16.78 -9.99
CA ASP A 55 18.15 15.59 -9.17
C ASP A 55 17.31 15.80 -7.90
N VAL A 56 17.52 16.89 -7.18
CA VAL A 56 16.75 17.23 -5.98
C VAL A 56 15.28 17.47 -6.32
N ARG A 57 14.99 18.18 -7.42
CA ARG A 57 13.60 18.37 -7.89
C ARG A 57 12.92 17.04 -8.21
N GLN A 58 13.62 16.11 -8.86
CA GLN A 58 13.07 14.79 -9.19
C GLN A 58 12.83 13.95 -7.92
N ARG A 59 13.79 13.92 -7.00
CA ARG A 59 13.64 13.20 -5.71
C ARG A 59 12.47 13.73 -4.89
N ALA A 60 12.30 15.05 -4.85
CA ALA A 60 11.17 15.68 -4.17
C ALA A 60 9.81 15.32 -4.81
N LEU A 61 9.73 15.33 -6.14
CA LEU A 61 8.51 14.94 -6.87
C LEU A 61 8.15 13.47 -6.62
N PHE A 62 9.15 12.58 -6.66
CA PHE A 62 8.97 11.17 -6.32
C PHE A 62 8.47 10.98 -4.88
N ALA A 63 9.13 11.62 -3.90
CA ALA A 63 8.74 11.51 -2.49
C ALA A 63 7.30 11.95 -2.25
N MET A 64 6.88 13.07 -2.87
CA MET A 64 5.49 13.53 -2.80
C MET A 64 4.51 12.51 -3.39
N ALA A 65 4.83 11.93 -4.55
CA ALA A 65 3.97 10.96 -5.21
C ALA A 65 3.85 9.66 -4.39
N ALA A 66 4.97 9.19 -3.82
CA ALA A 66 5.00 8.03 -2.94
C ALA A 66 4.15 8.23 -1.67
N VAL A 67 4.25 9.40 -1.02
CA VAL A 67 3.42 9.72 0.14
C VAL A 67 1.95 9.77 -0.23
N LYS A 68 1.59 10.44 -1.33
CA LYS A 68 0.19 10.47 -1.81
C LYS A 68 -0.34 9.07 -2.09
N LEU A 69 0.46 8.21 -2.71
CA LEU A 69 0.08 6.83 -3.00
C LEU A 69 -0.14 6.03 -1.70
N SER A 70 0.73 6.21 -0.70
CA SER A 70 0.61 5.52 0.59
C SER A 70 -0.62 5.93 1.41
N GLN A 71 -1.11 7.16 1.20
CA GLN A 71 -2.24 7.74 1.92
C GLN A 71 -3.56 7.66 1.16
N ALA A 72 -3.54 7.20 -0.10
CA ALA A 72 -4.72 7.13 -0.93
C ALA A 72 -5.78 6.19 -0.31
N GLY A 73 -6.98 6.73 -0.10
CA GLY A 73 -8.16 6.01 0.40
C GLY A 73 -9.20 5.76 -0.69
N SER A 74 -8.96 6.22 -1.91
CA SER A 74 -9.87 6.14 -3.04
C SER A 74 -9.14 5.97 -4.36
N ASP A 75 -9.82 5.43 -5.38
CA ASP A 75 -9.26 5.27 -6.73
C ASP A 75 -8.87 6.62 -7.35
N ALA A 76 -9.60 7.70 -7.04
CA ALA A 76 -9.27 9.04 -7.51
C ALA A 76 -7.93 9.53 -6.94
N GLU A 77 -7.66 9.29 -5.66
CA GLU A 77 -6.39 9.64 -5.03
C GLU A 77 -5.23 8.78 -5.52
N VAL A 78 -5.48 7.49 -5.78
CA VAL A 78 -4.51 6.59 -6.40
C VAL A 78 -4.15 7.07 -7.80
N SER A 79 -5.14 7.39 -8.63
CA SER A 79 -4.93 7.93 -9.98
C SER A 79 -4.11 9.21 -9.92
N ALA A 80 -4.44 10.15 -9.03
CA ALA A 80 -3.69 11.40 -8.89
C ALA A 80 -2.23 11.19 -8.43
N ALA A 81 -1.95 10.16 -7.62
CA ALA A 81 -0.60 9.80 -7.23
C ALA A 81 0.18 9.13 -8.39
N LEU A 82 -0.48 8.27 -9.16
CA LEU A 82 0.10 7.63 -10.35
C LEU A 82 0.41 8.64 -11.45
N ASP A 83 -0.47 9.62 -11.69
CA ASP A 83 -0.23 10.70 -12.65
C ASP A 83 1.03 11.52 -12.29
N MET A 84 1.25 11.71 -10.98
CA MET A 84 2.45 12.40 -10.47
C MET A 84 3.71 11.56 -10.67
N LEU A 85 3.63 10.24 -10.47
CA LEU A 85 4.73 9.31 -10.77
C LEU A 85 5.04 9.25 -12.27
N ASP A 86 4.03 9.23 -13.13
CA ASP A 86 4.22 9.26 -14.58
C ASP A 86 4.83 10.61 -15.03
N ALA A 87 4.45 11.72 -14.40
CA ALA A 87 5.05 13.03 -14.64
C ALA A 87 6.52 13.10 -14.19
N TRP A 88 6.87 12.45 -13.07
CA TRP A 88 8.25 12.28 -12.61
C TRP A 88 9.07 11.40 -13.58
N ALA A 89 8.51 10.27 -14.01
CA ALA A 89 9.16 9.35 -14.92
C ALA A 89 9.51 10.00 -16.26
N LYS A 90 8.60 10.80 -16.83
CA LYS A 90 8.84 11.56 -18.08
C LYS A 90 9.99 12.58 -17.97
N LYS A 91 10.28 13.06 -16.77
CA LYS A 91 11.32 14.09 -16.51
C LYS A 91 12.63 13.47 -16.01
N SER A 92 12.68 12.16 -15.85
CA SER A 92 13.86 11.43 -15.36
C SER A 92 14.73 11.02 -16.55
N PRO A 93 15.96 11.56 -16.67
CA PRO A 93 16.83 11.23 -17.79
C PRO A 93 17.26 9.76 -17.76
N PRO A 94 17.26 9.05 -18.90
CA PRO A 94 17.79 7.69 -18.96
C PRO A 94 19.29 7.70 -18.66
N GLY A 95 19.72 6.92 -17.66
CA GLY A 95 21.13 6.79 -17.28
C GLY A 95 21.69 7.89 -16.36
N GLY A 96 20.84 8.72 -15.74
CA GLY A 96 21.27 9.65 -14.69
C GLY A 96 21.65 8.94 -13.38
N SER A 97 22.29 9.64 -12.44
CA SER A 97 22.64 9.13 -11.10
C SER A 97 21.42 8.94 -10.16
N GLY A 98 20.22 8.90 -10.72
CA GLY A 98 18.95 8.77 -10.03
C GLY A 98 18.21 7.52 -10.50
N GLU A 99 17.41 6.95 -9.61
CA GLU A 99 16.63 5.73 -9.84
C GLU A 99 15.82 5.81 -11.14
N ASP A 100 15.94 4.79 -12.00
CA ASP A 100 15.16 4.71 -13.24
C ASP A 100 13.73 4.30 -12.90
N ALA A 101 12.78 5.19 -13.21
CA ALA A 101 11.36 5.00 -12.98
C ALA A 101 10.82 3.66 -13.50
N ARG A 102 11.42 3.10 -14.56
CA ARG A 102 11.00 1.83 -15.15
C ARG A 102 11.09 0.65 -14.17
N PHE A 103 11.97 0.70 -13.17
CA PHE A 103 12.07 -0.36 -12.16
C PHE A 103 10.85 -0.40 -11.22
N LEU A 104 10.28 0.76 -10.90
CA LEU A 104 9.20 0.87 -9.92
C LEU A 104 7.81 0.89 -10.56
N LEU A 105 7.67 1.52 -11.73
CA LEU A 105 6.35 1.77 -12.33
C LEU A 105 5.57 0.49 -12.63
N GLY A 106 6.23 -0.59 -13.07
CA GLY A 106 5.54 -1.86 -13.33
C GLY A 106 4.93 -2.46 -12.07
N VAL A 107 5.67 -2.43 -10.96
CA VAL A 107 5.20 -2.94 -9.66
C VAL A 107 4.11 -2.04 -9.09
N VAL A 108 4.31 -0.72 -9.14
CA VAL A 108 3.36 0.25 -8.59
C VAL A 108 2.02 0.24 -9.33
N LYS A 109 2.02 0.10 -10.66
CA LYS A 109 0.77 0.01 -11.44
C LYS A 109 0.00 -1.30 -11.21
N SER A 110 0.68 -2.34 -10.75
CA SER A 110 0.08 -3.64 -10.44
C SER A 110 -0.33 -3.76 -8.96
N PHE A 111 0.04 -2.79 -8.13
CA PHE A 111 -0.22 -2.81 -6.70
C PHE A 111 -1.70 -2.60 -6.40
N LYS A 112 -2.26 -3.42 -5.50
CA LYS A 112 -3.64 -3.26 -5.00
C LYS A 112 -3.61 -2.46 -3.69
N PRO A 113 -4.21 -1.26 -3.64
CA PRO A 113 -4.29 -0.47 -2.43
C PRO A 113 -5.03 -1.17 -1.29
N ALA A 114 -4.64 -0.85 -0.06
CA ALA A 114 -5.22 -1.48 1.14
C ALA A 114 -6.73 -1.22 1.29
N PHE A 115 -7.25 -0.09 0.83
CA PHE A 115 -8.69 0.21 0.91
C PHE A 115 -9.53 -0.73 0.03
N VAL A 116 -9.03 -1.07 -1.16
CA VAL A 116 -9.66 -2.04 -2.07
C VAL A 116 -9.75 -3.41 -1.41
N LEU A 117 -8.68 -3.83 -0.73
CA LEU A 117 -8.66 -5.10 0.00
C LEU A 117 -9.64 -5.11 1.18
N LYS A 118 -9.77 -3.98 1.90
CA LYS A 118 -10.74 -3.84 3.00
C LYS A 118 -12.18 -3.94 2.48
N GLU A 119 -12.48 -3.29 1.37
CA GLU A 119 -13.80 -3.33 0.75
C GLU A 119 -14.14 -4.74 0.25
N GLN A 120 -13.21 -5.40 -0.44
CA GLN A 120 -13.37 -6.79 -0.90
C GLN A 120 -13.59 -7.75 0.27
N LYS A 121 -12.81 -7.60 1.35
CA LYS A 121 -12.99 -8.38 2.57
C LYS A 121 -14.39 -8.18 3.17
N ALA A 122 -14.84 -6.93 3.30
CA ALA A 122 -16.17 -6.63 3.83
C ALA A 122 -17.30 -7.18 2.95
N ALA A 123 -17.12 -7.18 1.62
CA ALA A 123 -18.06 -7.79 0.69
C ALA A 123 -18.13 -9.32 0.87
N LEU A 124 -16.98 -9.99 0.96
CA LEU A 124 -16.89 -11.43 1.18
C LEU A 124 -17.46 -11.85 2.54
N GLU A 125 -17.20 -11.07 3.59
CA GLU A 125 -17.77 -11.31 4.92
C GLU A 125 -19.31 -11.24 4.91
N ARG A 126 -19.88 -10.25 4.21
CA ARG A 126 -21.33 -10.13 4.02
C ARG A 126 -21.90 -11.31 3.24
N GLU A 127 -21.24 -11.75 2.18
CA GLU A 127 -21.68 -12.91 1.40
C GLU A 127 -21.62 -14.21 2.20
N CYS A 128 -20.53 -14.39 2.97
CA CYS A 128 -20.36 -15.54 3.86
C CYS A 128 -21.46 -15.58 4.93
N GLY A 129 -21.76 -14.43 5.56
CA GLY A 129 -22.84 -14.31 6.54
C GLY A 129 -24.21 -14.69 5.96
N LYS A 130 -24.53 -14.24 4.74
CA LYS A 130 -25.78 -14.62 4.05
C LYS A 130 -25.88 -16.13 3.82
N LYS A 131 -24.81 -16.73 3.28
CA LYS A 131 -24.76 -18.19 3.04
C LYS A 131 -24.88 -18.97 4.33
N LEU A 132 -24.31 -18.48 5.43
CA LEU A 132 -24.44 -19.13 6.74
C LEU A 132 -25.90 -19.15 7.20
N VAL A 133 -26.58 -18.00 7.18
CA VAL A 133 -28.00 -17.90 7.56
C VAL A 133 -28.89 -18.81 6.69
N GLU A 134 -28.69 -18.82 5.37
CA GLU A 134 -29.43 -19.69 4.46
C GLU A 134 -29.23 -21.18 4.81
N ARG A 135 -28.00 -21.58 5.15
CA ARG A 135 -27.69 -22.96 5.57
C ARG A 135 -28.30 -23.28 6.92
N GLU A 136 -28.25 -22.37 7.89
CA GLU A 136 -28.89 -22.55 9.19
C GLU A 136 -30.41 -22.73 9.06
N GLU A 137 -31.07 -21.93 8.22
CA GLU A 137 -32.49 -22.10 7.94
C GLU A 137 -32.81 -23.43 7.26
N GLN A 138 -31.97 -23.86 6.30
CA GLN A 138 -32.13 -25.14 5.62
C GLN A 138 -32.03 -26.31 6.61
N VAL A 139 -31.02 -26.29 7.49
CA VAL A 139 -30.84 -27.29 8.54
C VAL A 139 -32.02 -27.26 9.51
N ARG A 140 -32.47 -26.08 9.93
CA ARG A 140 -33.63 -25.93 10.84
C ARG A 140 -34.90 -26.53 10.25
N LYS A 141 -35.18 -26.26 8.96
CA LYS A 141 -36.35 -26.82 8.25
C LYS A 141 -36.26 -28.34 8.15
N SER A 142 -35.08 -28.88 7.82
CA SER A 142 -34.86 -30.33 7.73
C SER A 142 -35.08 -31.02 9.09
N LEU A 143 -34.52 -30.47 10.17
CA LEU A 143 -34.72 -31.00 11.52
C LEU A 143 -36.19 -30.97 11.94
N GLN A 144 -36.90 -29.87 11.66
CA GLN A 144 -38.35 -29.80 11.96
C GLN A 144 -39.16 -30.85 11.21
N GLN A 145 -38.81 -31.16 9.96
CA GLN A 145 -39.47 -32.22 9.19
C GLN A 145 -39.16 -33.60 9.79
N GLN A 146 -37.92 -33.86 10.20
CA GLN A 146 -37.53 -35.13 10.83
C GLN A 146 -38.24 -35.33 12.18
N VAL A 147 -38.35 -34.28 13.01
CA VAL A 147 -39.07 -34.35 14.29
C VAL A 147 -40.55 -34.69 14.06
N LYS A 148 -41.22 -34.02 13.12
CA LYS A 148 -42.61 -34.33 12.77
C LYS A 148 -42.80 -35.76 12.27
N ALA A 149 -41.86 -36.25 11.45
CA ALA A 149 -41.90 -37.62 10.97
C ALA A 149 -41.76 -38.63 12.12
N LEU A 150 -40.84 -38.38 13.06
CA LEU A 150 -40.66 -39.21 14.26
C LEU A 150 -41.90 -39.19 15.17
N GLU A 151 -42.51 -38.03 15.38
CA GLU A 151 -43.76 -37.90 16.15
C GLU A 151 -44.90 -38.71 15.51
N SER A 152 -45.04 -38.64 14.18
CA SER A 152 -46.04 -39.41 13.44
C SER A 152 -45.81 -40.91 13.54
N ILE A 153 -44.56 -41.37 13.38
CA ILE A 153 -44.19 -42.78 13.57
C ILE A 153 -44.52 -43.23 14.99
N HIS A 154 -44.17 -42.42 16.00
CA HIS A 154 -44.46 -42.73 17.39
C HIS A 154 -45.97 -42.89 17.63
N GLN A 155 -46.78 -41.97 17.11
CA GLN A 155 -48.23 -42.03 17.24
C GLN A 155 -48.81 -43.30 16.60
N GLN A 156 -48.38 -43.66 15.39
CA GLN A 156 -48.81 -44.89 14.71
C GLN A 156 -48.44 -46.15 15.50
N ILE A 157 -47.25 -46.18 16.14
CA ILE A 157 -46.83 -47.29 17.00
C ILE A 157 -47.75 -47.40 18.22
N GLN A 158 -48.08 -46.28 18.87
CA GLN A 158 -48.96 -46.27 20.04
C GLN A 158 -50.38 -46.75 19.71
N GLU A 159 -50.94 -46.30 18.58
CA GLU A 159 -52.26 -46.73 18.12
C GLU A 159 -52.30 -48.23 17.82
N LYS A 160 -51.29 -48.77 17.10
CA LYS A 160 -51.16 -50.21 16.85
C LYS A 160 -51.02 -51.02 18.13
N LYS A 161 -50.22 -50.55 19.10
CA LYS A 161 -50.03 -51.23 20.39
C LYS A 161 -51.33 -51.30 21.21
N LYS A 162 -52.13 -50.23 21.21
CA LYS A 162 -53.45 -50.22 21.86
C LYS A 162 -54.43 -51.18 21.18
N GLY A 163 -54.46 -51.22 19.86
CA GLY A 163 -55.33 -52.14 19.10
C GLY A 163 -55.02 -53.62 19.35
N LEU A 164 -53.75 -53.96 19.58
CA LEU A 164 -53.32 -55.33 19.90
C LEU A 164 -53.62 -55.76 21.35
N SER A 165 -53.82 -54.82 22.27
CA SER A 165 -54.09 -55.12 23.69
C SER A 165 -55.58 -55.31 24.02
N ASN A 166 -56.47 -55.06 23.05
CA ASN A 166 -57.93 -55.17 23.20
C ASN A 166 -58.51 -56.48 22.60
N TYR A 167 -57.65 -57.45 22.28
CA TYR A 167 -57.98 -58.81 21.87
C TYR A 167 -57.33 -59.80 22.86
#